data_AF-A0A1C6U3H8-F1
#
_entry.id   AF-A0A1C6U3H8-F1
#
_cell.length_a   1.000
_cell.length_b   1.000
_cell.length_c   1.000
_cell.angle_alpha   90.00
_cell.angle_beta   90.00
_cell.angle_gamma   90.00
#
_symmetry.space_group_name_H-M   'P 1'
#
loop_
_entity.id
_entity.type
_entity.pdbx_description
1 polymer ?
#
loop_
_entity_poly.entity_id
_entity_poly.type
_entity_poly.pdbx_seq_one_letter_code
_entity_poly.pdbx_strand_id
1 'polypeptide(L)'
;MTTNDEVTGPSWVPEACTLPTAQRPLRLAEFDDLFATMLVGQQRATPTRLRWQLAPAAEATARDLIGRESMCCSFFTFTLAPAGGNGVELEVQVPAGHIDVLDALAARAAAGMAA
;
A
#
# COMPACT_ATOMS: atom_id res chain seq x y z
N MET A 1 -16.93 -7.48 -40.10
CA MET A 1 -18.24 -7.46 -39.41
C MET A 1 -17.97 -7.86 -37.97
N THR A 2 -17.79 -6.87 -37.08
CA THR A 2 -18.77 -6.46 -36.03
C THR A 2 -18.47 -7.30 -34.76
N THR A 3 -18.08 -6.83 -33.57
CA THR A 3 -18.34 -5.58 -32.82
C THR A 3 -17.34 -5.45 -31.65
N ASN A 4 -17.10 -4.21 -31.20
CA ASN A 4 -16.64 -3.78 -29.86
C ASN A 4 -16.93 -4.75 -28.69
N ASP A 5 -16.02 -4.79 -27.72
CA ASP A 5 -16.40 -4.57 -26.32
C ASP A 5 -15.30 -3.75 -25.63
N GLU A 6 -15.61 -2.48 -25.37
CA GLU A 6 -14.84 -1.56 -24.54
C GLU A 6 -14.90 -2.04 -23.09
N VAL A 7 -13.78 -2.52 -22.55
CA VAL A 7 -13.63 -2.67 -21.11
C VAL A 7 -13.10 -1.34 -20.56
N THR A 8 -14.01 -0.39 -20.30
CA THR A 8 -13.72 0.80 -19.48
C THR A 8 -13.68 0.38 -18.01
N GLY A 9 -12.61 -0.31 -17.60
CA GLY A 9 -12.26 -0.49 -16.20
C GLY A 9 -11.47 0.72 -15.69
N PRO A 10 -11.59 1.14 -14.41
CA PRO A 10 -10.82 2.26 -13.89
C PRO A 10 -9.32 2.00 -14.08
N SER A 11 -8.71 2.81 -14.95
CA SER A 11 -7.38 2.69 -15.55
C SER A 11 -6.26 3.16 -14.62
N TRP A 12 -6.30 2.76 -13.35
CA TRP A 12 -5.31 3.12 -12.32
C TRP A 12 -4.26 2.03 -12.07
N VAL A 13 -4.42 0.85 -12.66
CA VAL A 13 -3.50 -0.26 -12.37
C VAL A 13 -2.57 -0.45 -13.58
N PRO A 14 -1.29 -0.06 -13.50
CA PRO A 14 -0.34 -0.36 -14.56
C PRO A 14 -0.21 -1.88 -14.75
N GLU A 15 -0.06 -2.30 -16.01
CA GLU A 15 -0.01 -3.70 -16.47
C GLU A 15 1.10 -4.56 -15.82
N ALA A 16 1.97 -3.96 -14.99
CA ALA A 16 2.94 -4.67 -14.15
C ALA A 16 2.30 -5.40 -12.96
N CYS A 17 1.03 -5.14 -12.64
CA CYS A 17 0.22 -5.98 -11.75
C CYS A 17 -0.40 -7.15 -12.53
N THR A 18 0.42 -8.08 -13.02
CA THR A 18 -0.02 -9.31 -13.73
C THR A 18 -0.59 -10.39 -12.80
N LEU A 19 -1.23 -9.98 -11.70
CA LEU A 19 -1.95 -10.88 -10.81
C LEU A 19 -3.45 -10.78 -11.15
N PRO A 20 -4.09 -11.88 -11.60
CA PRO A 20 -5.44 -11.84 -12.12
C PRO A 20 -6.40 -11.31 -11.07
N THR A 21 -7.33 -10.50 -11.55
CA THR A 21 -8.40 -9.78 -10.85
C THR A 21 -9.26 -10.65 -9.92
N ALA A 22 -9.11 -11.98 -9.95
CA ALA A 22 -9.75 -12.97 -9.08
C ALA A 22 -8.93 -13.35 -7.82
N GLN A 23 -7.67 -12.89 -7.73
CA GLN A 23 -6.89 -12.86 -6.48
C GLN A 23 -6.98 -11.48 -5.78
N ARG A 24 -7.88 -10.60 -6.26
CA ARG A 24 -8.48 -9.52 -5.45
C ARG A 24 -9.35 -10.20 -4.39
N PRO A 25 -8.74 -10.54 -3.26
CA PRO A 25 -8.46 -9.56 -2.25
C PRO A 25 -6.95 -9.46 -2.05
N LEU A 26 -6.34 -8.38 -2.58
CA LEU A 26 -5.25 -7.78 -1.81
C LEU A 26 -5.79 -7.66 -0.39
N ARG A 27 -4.94 -7.91 0.59
CA ARG A 27 -5.23 -7.76 2.02
C ARG A 27 -5.46 -6.30 2.39
N LEU A 28 -6.10 -5.52 1.52
CA LEU A 28 -6.64 -4.19 1.77
C LEU A 28 -7.42 -4.20 3.06
N ALA A 29 -8.22 -5.21 3.38
CA ALA A 29 -8.91 -5.27 4.66
C ALA A 29 -7.94 -5.37 5.86
N GLU A 30 -6.84 -6.13 5.77
CA GLU A 30 -5.85 -6.23 6.84
C GLU A 30 -4.98 -4.96 6.93
N PHE A 31 -4.68 -4.33 5.78
CA PHE A 31 -4.05 -3.02 5.72
C PHE A 31 -4.97 -1.93 6.25
N ASP A 32 -6.26 -1.95 5.91
CA ASP A 32 -7.28 -1.01 6.34
C ASP A 32 -7.49 -1.15 7.85
N ASP A 33 -7.53 -2.37 8.38
CA ASP A 33 -7.56 -2.63 9.83
C ASP A 33 -6.28 -2.12 10.50
N LEU A 34 -5.09 -2.38 9.94
CA LEU A 34 -3.84 -1.84 10.44
C LEU A 34 -3.82 -0.31 10.39
N PHE A 35 -4.35 0.30 9.33
CA PHE A 35 -4.43 1.75 9.16
C PHE A 35 -5.45 2.38 10.11
N ALA A 36 -6.56 1.71 10.40
CA ALA A 36 -7.57 2.22 11.32
C ALA A 36 -7.14 2.07 12.78
N THR A 37 -6.43 0.98 13.12
CA THR A 37 -6.16 0.64 14.52
C THR A 37 -4.77 1.03 15.00
N MET A 38 -3.76 1.03 14.12
CA MET A 38 -2.35 1.10 14.51
C MET A 38 -1.55 2.20 13.80
N LEU A 39 -2.12 2.87 12.80
CA LEU A 39 -1.46 3.98 12.12
C LEU A 39 -1.62 5.26 12.93
N VAL A 40 -0.48 5.78 13.37
CA VAL A 40 -0.37 6.98 14.20
C VAL A 40 -0.19 8.22 13.33
N GLY A 41 0.43 8.06 12.16
CA GLY A 41 0.64 9.18 11.25
C GLY A 41 1.05 8.75 9.85
N GLN A 42 0.73 9.60 8.88
CA GLN A 42 1.12 9.45 7.49
C GLN A 42 1.87 10.69 7.02
N GLN A 43 3.01 10.48 6.37
CA GLN A 43 3.78 11.53 5.73
C GLN A 43 4.19 11.12 4.32
N ARG A 44 3.80 11.91 3.33
CA ARG A 44 4.31 11.75 1.97
C ARG A 44 5.64 12.50 1.85
N ALA A 45 6.75 11.76 1.79
CA ALA A 45 8.09 12.36 1.70
C ALA A 45 8.40 12.84 0.27
N THR A 46 8.04 12.05 -0.74
CA THR A 46 8.16 12.40 -2.17
C THR A 46 7.02 11.77 -2.97
N PRO A 47 6.82 12.12 -4.26
CA PRO A 47 5.84 11.45 -5.11
C PRO A 47 6.04 9.94 -5.20
N THR A 48 7.25 9.43 -4.97
CA THR A 48 7.58 7.99 -5.02
C THR A 48 7.86 7.39 -3.64
N ARG A 49 7.73 8.16 -2.55
CA ARG A 49 8.00 7.70 -1.18
C ARG A 49 6.91 8.12 -0.20
N LEU A 50 6.33 7.15 0.46
CA LEU A 50 5.36 7.30 1.54
C LEU A 50 5.96 6.77 2.84
N ARG A 51 5.71 7.47 3.95
CA ARG A 51 6.10 7.06 5.29
C ARG A 51 4.89 6.95 6.18
N TRP A 52 4.82 5.85 6.91
CA TRP A 52 3.80 5.59 7.91
C TRP A 52 4.42 5.39 9.26
N GLN A 53 3.89 6.08 10.26
CA GLN A 53 4.24 5.89 11.65
C GLN A 53 3.22 4.97 12.27
N LEU A 54 3.67 3.81 12.72
CA LEU A 54 2.86 2.77 13.32
C LEU A 54 3.17 2.67 14.81
N ALA A 55 2.16 2.25 15.58
CA ALA A 55 2.32 1.89 16.97
C ALA A 55 3.29 0.68 17.11
N PRO A 56 4.02 0.53 18.24
CA PRO A 56 4.91 -0.60 18.50
C PRO A 56 4.24 -1.96 18.26
N ALA A 57 2.98 -2.08 18.67
CA ALA A 57 2.22 -3.32 18.56
C ALA A 57 1.99 -3.76 17.11
N ALA A 58 2.08 -2.83 16.15
CA ALA A 58 1.90 -3.11 14.73
C ALA A 58 3.15 -3.68 14.05
N GLU A 59 4.33 -3.69 14.72
CA GLU A 59 5.58 -4.09 14.08
C GLU A 59 5.52 -5.49 13.46
N ALA A 60 5.01 -6.46 14.23
CA ALA A 60 4.92 -7.85 13.81
C ALA A 60 3.94 -8.00 12.63
N THR A 61 2.78 -7.37 12.72
CA THR A 61 1.74 -7.37 11.68
C THR A 61 2.24 -6.69 10.41
N ALA A 62 2.86 -5.52 10.52
CA ALA A 62 3.42 -4.79 9.39
C ALA A 62 4.51 -5.60 8.68
N ARG A 63 5.43 -6.22 9.44
CA ARG A 63 6.49 -7.06 8.87
C ARG A 63 5.94 -8.27 8.14
N ASP A 64 4.93 -8.92 8.70
CA ASP A 64 4.27 -10.07 8.09
C ASP A 64 3.54 -9.70 6.79
N LEU A 65 2.80 -8.59 6.80
CA LEU A 65 2.12 -8.06 5.61
C LEU A 65 3.12 -7.68 4.51
N ILE A 66 4.17 -6.94 4.84
CA ILE A 66 5.25 -6.57 3.90
C ILE A 66 5.89 -7.81 3.28
N GLY A 67 6.19 -8.83 4.10
CA GLY A 67 6.81 -10.06 3.63
C GLY A 67 5.96 -10.77 2.58
N ARG A 68 4.63 -10.77 2.73
CA ARG A 68 3.69 -11.37 1.78
C ARG A 68 3.49 -10.50 0.54
N GLU A 69 3.39 -9.19 0.71
CA GLU A 69 3.21 -8.23 -0.41
C GLU A 69 4.45 -8.17 -1.30
N SER A 70 5.66 -8.22 -0.73
CA SER A 70 6.89 -8.23 -1.50
C SER A 70 6.99 -9.45 -2.44
N MET A 71 6.33 -10.56 -2.11
CA MET A 71 6.24 -11.74 -3.00
C MET A 71 5.26 -11.54 -4.16
N CYS A 72 4.22 -10.73 -3.98
CA CYS A 72 3.15 -10.53 -4.98
C CYS A 72 3.39 -9.28 -5.85
N CYS A 73 4.01 -8.24 -5.29
CA CYS A 73 4.26 -6.96 -5.92
C CYS A 73 5.72 -6.54 -5.69
N SER A 74 6.63 -7.16 -6.43
CA SER A 74 8.09 -6.97 -6.30
C SER A 74 8.60 -5.57 -6.67
N PHE A 75 7.74 -4.72 -7.23
CA PHE A 75 8.08 -3.32 -7.54
C PHE A 75 8.01 -2.41 -6.31
N PHE A 76 7.35 -2.83 -5.23
CA PHE A 76 7.37 -2.07 -3.99
C PHE A 76 8.66 -2.33 -3.22
N THR A 77 9.30 -1.25 -2.78
CA THR A 77 10.37 -1.30 -1.80
C THR A 77 9.80 -0.91 -0.45
N PHE A 78 9.78 -1.85 0.49
CA PHE A 78 9.37 -1.62 1.87
C PHE A 78 10.59 -1.55 2.77
N THR A 79 10.68 -0.51 3.59
CA THR A 79 11.72 -0.36 4.60
C THR A 79 11.07 -0.15 5.96
N LEU A 80 11.27 -1.10 6.87
CA LEU A 80 10.76 -1.01 8.25
C LEU A 80 11.90 -0.58 9.17
N ALA A 81 11.74 0.54 9.87
CA ALA A 81 12.72 1.10 10.78
C ALA A 81 12.07 1.44 12.13
N PRO A 82 12.81 1.39 13.25
CA PRO A 82 12.29 1.89 14.52
C PRO A 82 12.02 3.41 14.44
N ALA A 83 10.84 3.85 14.87
CA ALA A 83 10.54 5.26 15.08
C ALA A 83 10.84 5.63 16.55
N GLY A 84 11.32 6.85 16.80
CA GLY A 84 11.73 7.28 18.14
C GLY A 84 10.67 7.04 19.24
N GLY A 85 11.13 6.73 20.45
CA GLY A 85 10.27 6.55 21.63
C GLY A 85 9.85 5.10 21.85
N ASN A 86 9.11 4.51 20.91
CA ASN A 86 8.75 3.08 20.87
C ASN A 86 7.95 2.73 19.59
N GLY A 87 7.93 3.59 18.57
CA GLY A 87 7.12 3.38 17.37
C GLY A 87 7.87 2.62 16.29
N VAL A 88 7.21 2.41 15.16
CA VAL A 88 7.81 1.84 13.95
C VAL A 88 7.48 2.73 12.77
N GLU A 89 8.47 3.03 11.95
CA GLU A 89 8.28 3.70 10.68
C GLU A 89 8.33 2.67 9.55
N LEU A 90 7.29 2.67 8.71
CA LEU A 90 7.24 1.94 7.46
C LEU A 90 7.38 2.92 6.30
N GLU A 91 8.52 2.90 5.62
CA GLU A 91 8.71 3.59 4.35
C GLU A 91 8.34 2.65 3.19
N VAL A 92 7.44 3.12 2.34
CA VAL A 92 7.04 2.45 1.10
C VAL A 92 7.50 3.29 -0.08
N GLN A 93 8.20 2.65 -1.01
CA GLN A 93 8.69 3.30 -2.22
C GLN A 93 8.27 2.56 -3.47
N VAL A 94 8.04 3.31 -4.54
CA VAL A 94 7.69 2.78 -5.86
C VAL A 94 8.52 3.43 -6.96
N PRO A 95 8.72 2.75 -8.11
CA PRO A 95 9.20 3.39 -9.33
C PRO A 95 8.26 4.50 -9.80
N ALA A 96 8.78 5.49 -10.52
CA ALA A 96 7.99 6.65 -10.98
C ALA A 96 6.76 6.28 -11.84
N GLY A 97 6.77 5.11 -12.51
CA GLY A 97 5.61 4.62 -13.28
C GLY A 97 4.48 4.03 -12.44
N HIS A 98 4.61 3.97 -11.12
CA HIS A 98 3.62 3.38 -10.19
C HIS A 98 3.22 4.36 -9.08
N ILE A 99 3.43 5.67 -9.31
CA ILE A 99 3.08 6.74 -8.35
C ILE A 99 1.59 6.73 -8.05
N ASP A 100 0.76 6.44 -9.06
CA ASP A 100 -0.66 6.19 -8.92
C ASP A 100 -0.91 5.10 -7.88
N VAL A 101 -0.32 3.91 -7.99
CA VAL A 101 -0.51 2.86 -6.99
C VAL A 101 -0.17 3.34 -5.55
N LEU A 102 0.89 4.13 -5.39
CA LEU A 102 1.27 4.73 -4.11
C LEU A 102 0.27 5.80 -3.62
N ASP A 103 -0.29 6.62 -4.53
CA ASP A 103 -1.32 7.62 -4.21
C ASP A 103 -2.59 6.97 -3.67
N ALA A 104 -3.01 5.84 -4.23
CA ALA A 104 -4.24 5.16 -3.83
C ALA A 104 -4.06 4.54 -2.45
N LEU A 105 -2.86 4.02 -2.19
CA LEU A 105 -2.48 3.47 -0.91
C LEU A 105 -2.44 4.57 0.17
N ALA A 106 -1.90 5.75 -0.16
CA ALA A 106 -1.89 6.91 0.74
C ALA A 106 -3.30 7.46 1.02
N ALA A 107 -4.17 7.50 0.02
CA ALA A 107 -5.56 7.92 0.19
C ALA A 107 -6.34 6.95 1.08
N ARG A 108 -6.11 5.65 0.91
CA ARG A 108 -6.73 4.60 1.73
C ARG A 108 -6.28 4.66 3.19
N ALA A 109 -4.98 4.77 3.44
CA ALA A 109 -4.46 4.94 4.80
C ALA A 109 -4.97 6.24 5.45
N ALA A 110 -5.07 7.34 4.70
CA ALA A 110 -5.69 8.57 5.20
C ALA A 110 -7.17 8.39 5.56
N ALA A 111 -7.92 7.64 4.76
CA ALA A 111 -9.32 7.32 5.07
C ALA A 111 -9.44 6.42 6.32
N GLY A 112 -8.54 5.46 6.51
CA GLY A 112 -8.50 4.59 7.69
C GLY A 112 -8.25 5.34 8.99
N MET A 113 -7.35 6.33 8.99
CA MET A 113 -7.09 7.16 10.19
C MET A 113 -8.25 8.11 10.55
N ALA A 114 -9.12 8.42 9.57
CA ALA A 114 -10.22 9.36 9.76
C ALA A 114 -11.53 8.67 10.17
N ALA A 115 -11.56 7.34 10.20
CA ALA A 115 -12.71 6.52 10.58
C ALA A 115 -12.78 6.30 12.10
#